data_AF-A0A380X7U5-F1
#
_entry.id   AF-A0A380X7U5-F1
#
_cell.length_a   1.000
_cell.length_b   1.000
_cell.length_c   1.000
_cell.angle_alpha   90.00
_cell.angle_beta   90.00
_cell.angle_gamma   90.00
#
_symmetry.space_group_name_H-M   'P 1'
#
loop_
_entity.id
_entity.type
_entity.pdbx_description
1 polymer ?
#
loop_
_entity_poly.entity_id
_entity_poly.type
_entity_poly.pdbx_seq_one_letter_code
_entity_poly.pdbx_strand_id
1 'polypeptide(L)'
;MLPQQHATQKFNEKYHRTFDLCVYAPGRVNIIGEHTDYNDGFVMPCAIDYGTAVCGAKRDDSLFRVYAADLDTFDEFDLADPIVPNPDHKWTGYVRGVVKFIQMQCPEFRQRADLVISGNVPLSAGLSSSASLEVAVGKFCQQLALLPLTDTQIALIGQQAENQFVGANCGNMDQLISALGQKDHLLMIDCRTLETQPTPVPDKVAVMIINSKVKHDLVAGEYNTRRQQCEQAAAFFGVKALRDVSLEQFKKREQE
;
A
#
# COMPACT_ATOMS: atom_id res chain seq x y z
N MET A 1 12.74 18.18 -4.64
CA MET A 1 13.04 17.94 -3.21
C MET A 1 12.66 16.50 -2.90
N LEU A 2 13.42 15.77 -2.08
CA LEU A 2 13.03 14.41 -1.69
C LEU A 2 11.79 14.45 -0.77
N PRO A 3 10.91 13.42 -0.78
CA PRO A 3 9.72 13.38 0.07
C PRO A 3 10.01 13.65 1.55
N GLN A 4 11.05 13.05 2.11
CA GLN A 4 11.42 13.25 3.53
C GLN A 4 11.81 14.70 3.84
N GLN A 5 12.53 15.36 2.92
CA GLN A 5 12.93 16.75 3.08
C GLN A 5 11.72 17.68 3.02
N HIS A 6 10.81 17.43 2.07
CA HIS A 6 9.59 18.23 1.91
C HIS A 6 8.64 18.06 3.10
N ALA A 7 8.39 16.82 3.53
CA ALA A 7 7.58 16.52 4.71
C ALA A 7 8.16 17.15 5.98
N THR A 8 9.49 17.09 6.17
CA THR A 8 10.18 17.73 7.31
C THR A 8 9.97 19.24 7.32
N GLN A 9 10.22 19.90 6.18
CA GLN A 9 10.05 21.34 6.06
C GLN A 9 8.60 21.74 6.37
N LYS A 10 7.64 21.04 5.76
CA LYS A 10 6.21 21.31 5.92
C LYS A 10 5.71 21.02 7.33
N PHE A 11 6.25 20.02 8.01
CA PHE A 11 5.93 19.75 9.41
C PHE A 11 6.35 20.92 10.31
N ASN A 12 7.59 21.39 10.17
CA ASN A 12 8.10 22.53 10.94
C ASN A 12 7.32 23.82 10.66
N GLU A 13 6.96 24.07 9.39
CA GLU A 13 6.14 25.21 8.98
C GLU A 13 4.72 25.15 9.57
N LYS A 14 4.08 23.98 9.53
CA LYS A 14 2.66 23.81 9.91
C LYS A 14 2.45 23.79 11.41
N TYR A 15 3.34 23.13 12.15
CA TYR A 15 3.16 22.85 13.57
C TYR A 15 4.12 23.62 14.48
N HIS A 16 5.05 24.40 13.90
CA HIS A 16 6.02 25.22 14.64
C HIS A 16 6.82 24.43 15.70
N ARG A 17 7.07 23.15 15.44
CA ARG A 17 7.84 22.22 16.28
C ARG A 17 8.51 21.15 15.43
N THR A 18 9.44 20.41 16.01
CA THR A 18 10.09 19.26 15.36
C THR A 18 9.19 18.03 15.41
N PHE A 19 9.34 17.14 14.42
CA PHE A 19 8.69 15.83 14.41
C PHE A 19 9.41 14.85 15.35
N ASP A 20 8.69 13.84 15.86
CA ASP A 20 9.27 12.77 16.68
C ASP A 20 9.80 11.62 15.83
N LEU A 21 9.11 11.33 14.72
CA LEU A 21 9.38 10.22 13.83
C LEU A 21 9.20 10.65 12.38
N CYS A 22 10.08 10.19 11.49
CA CYS A 22 9.82 10.22 10.06
C CYS A 22 10.10 8.85 9.42
N VAL A 23 9.12 8.36 8.66
CA VAL A 23 9.16 7.07 7.97
C VAL A 23 9.05 7.27 6.47
N TYR A 24 9.48 6.27 5.72
CA TYR A 24 9.39 6.25 4.26
C TYR A 24 8.96 4.86 3.79
N ALA A 25 8.10 4.80 2.78
CA ALA A 25 7.77 3.58 2.07
C ALA A 25 7.80 3.83 0.55
N PRO A 26 8.48 2.96 -0.23
CA PRO A 26 8.62 3.14 -1.68
C PRO A 26 7.34 2.77 -2.43
N GLY A 27 7.20 3.31 -3.65
CA GLY A 27 6.37 2.70 -4.69
C GLY A 27 7.07 1.47 -5.29
N ARG A 28 6.52 0.93 -6.37
CA ARG A 28 7.05 -0.31 -6.95
C ARG A 28 6.80 -0.44 -8.45
N VAL A 29 7.59 -1.30 -9.08
CA VAL A 29 7.30 -1.86 -10.40
C VAL A 29 7.28 -3.39 -10.31
N ASN A 30 6.40 -4.03 -11.07
CA ASN A 30 6.39 -5.48 -11.19
C ASN A 30 7.25 -5.91 -12.38
N ILE A 31 8.10 -6.92 -12.20
CA ILE A 31 8.91 -7.47 -13.31
C ILE A 31 8.12 -8.55 -14.06
N ILE A 32 7.38 -9.38 -13.32
CA ILE A 32 6.54 -10.45 -13.85
C ILE A 32 5.54 -10.95 -12.80
N GLY A 33 4.41 -11.51 -13.24
CA GLY A 33 3.40 -12.11 -12.36
C GLY A 33 2.10 -11.29 -12.27
N GLU A 34 1.83 -10.46 -13.28
CA GLU A 34 0.66 -9.60 -13.35
C GLU A 34 -0.63 -10.39 -13.17
N HIS A 35 -1.57 -9.87 -12.37
CA HIS A 35 -2.88 -10.49 -12.12
C HIS A 35 -2.83 -11.89 -11.46
N THR A 36 -1.67 -12.30 -10.93
CA THR A 36 -1.54 -13.57 -10.21
C THR A 36 -1.65 -13.43 -8.69
N ASP A 37 -1.42 -12.23 -8.16
CA ASP A 37 -1.40 -11.95 -6.71
C ASP A 37 -2.75 -12.19 -6.03
N TYR A 38 -3.85 -11.74 -6.62
CA TYR A 38 -5.20 -12.05 -6.14
C TYR A 38 -5.70 -13.46 -6.55
N ASN A 39 -4.88 -14.21 -7.29
CA ASN A 39 -5.10 -15.61 -7.65
C ASN A 39 -4.22 -16.56 -6.84
N ASP A 40 -3.72 -16.12 -5.68
CA ASP A 40 -2.81 -16.85 -4.80
C ASP A 40 -1.46 -17.23 -5.45
N GLY A 41 -1.13 -16.66 -6.61
CA GLY A 41 0.02 -17.03 -7.44
C GLY A 41 1.37 -16.50 -6.94
N PHE A 42 2.27 -16.23 -7.88
CA PHE A 42 3.62 -15.75 -7.60
C PHE A 42 3.90 -14.45 -8.36
N VAL A 43 4.54 -13.50 -7.68
CA VAL A 43 4.95 -12.23 -8.26
C VAL A 43 6.41 -11.94 -7.98
N MET A 44 7.04 -11.14 -8.84
CA MET A 44 8.43 -10.72 -8.66
C MET A 44 8.60 -9.20 -8.87
N PRO A 45 8.10 -8.36 -7.96
CA PRO A 45 8.29 -6.92 -8.03
C PRO A 45 9.64 -6.45 -7.46
N CYS A 46 9.96 -5.18 -7.68
CA CYS A 46 10.97 -4.46 -6.93
C CYS A 46 10.47 -3.08 -6.48
N ALA A 47 10.96 -2.64 -5.33
CA ALA A 47 10.76 -1.27 -4.85
C ALA A 47 11.55 -0.29 -5.71
N ILE A 48 11.01 0.92 -5.90
CA ILE A 48 11.68 2.00 -6.65
C ILE A 48 12.13 3.12 -5.71
N ASP A 49 12.95 4.03 -6.23
CA ASP A 49 13.47 5.20 -5.52
C ASP A 49 12.46 6.37 -5.42
N TYR A 50 11.21 6.13 -5.82
CA TYR A 50 10.06 6.98 -5.58
C TYR A 50 9.22 6.40 -4.44
N GLY A 51 8.58 7.24 -3.64
CA GLY A 51 7.83 6.80 -2.48
C GLY A 51 7.14 7.92 -1.72
N THR A 52 6.66 7.57 -0.54
CA THR A 52 5.92 8.44 0.38
C THR A 52 6.66 8.51 1.71
N ALA A 53 6.87 9.74 2.19
CA ALA A 53 7.37 10.04 3.51
C ALA A 53 6.25 10.52 4.42
N VAL A 54 6.27 10.09 5.68
CA VAL A 54 5.39 10.57 6.74
C VAL A 54 6.26 11.04 7.88
N CYS A 55 6.29 12.34 8.14
CA CYS A 55 6.92 12.90 9.33
C CYS A 55 5.82 13.33 10.30
N GLY A 56 5.94 12.98 11.58
CA GLY A 56 4.91 13.25 12.56
C GLY A 56 5.40 13.26 13.99
N ALA A 57 4.56 13.80 14.88
CA ALA A 57 4.82 13.83 16.31
C ALA A 57 3.57 13.49 17.11
N LYS A 58 3.77 12.97 18.31
CA LYS A 58 2.72 12.70 19.27
C LYS A 58 1.99 13.98 19.65
N ARG A 59 0.73 13.82 20.01
CA ARG A 59 -0.11 14.85 20.63
C ARG A 59 -0.73 14.32 21.91
N ASP A 60 -1.09 15.26 22.78
CA ASP A 60 -1.74 14.99 24.07
C ASP A 60 -3.27 15.22 24.04
N ASP A 61 -3.80 15.78 22.95
CA ASP A 61 -5.25 15.91 22.71
C ASP A 61 -5.82 14.65 22.04
N SER A 62 -7.10 14.68 21.66
CA SER A 62 -7.81 13.50 21.14
C SER A 62 -7.71 13.30 19.62
N LEU A 63 -6.98 14.16 18.90
CA LEU A 63 -7.10 14.26 17.44
C LEU A 63 -5.94 13.64 16.67
N PHE A 64 -6.27 12.94 15.58
CA PHE A 64 -5.33 12.48 14.56
C PHE A 64 -5.42 13.42 13.36
N ARG A 65 -4.36 14.20 13.12
CA ARG A 65 -4.33 15.31 12.18
C ARG A 65 -3.35 15.08 11.07
N VAL A 66 -3.84 15.06 9.83
CA VAL A 66 -3.07 14.70 8.65
C VAL A 66 -3.03 15.85 7.67
N TYR A 67 -1.84 16.29 7.29
CA TYR A 67 -1.64 17.28 6.23
C TYR A 67 -0.91 16.64 5.05
N ALA A 68 -1.56 16.62 3.89
CA ALA A 68 -0.97 16.14 2.64
C ALA A 68 -0.30 17.31 1.92
N ALA A 69 1.03 17.42 2.07
CA ALA A 69 1.81 18.58 1.62
C ALA A 69 1.75 18.82 0.10
N ASP A 70 1.72 17.75 -0.69
CA ASP A 70 1.73 17.87 -2.16
C ASP A 70 0.36 18.26 -2.73
N LEU A 71 -0.70 18.12 -1.92
CA LEU A 71 -2.08 18.47 -2.30
C LEU A 71 -2.56 19.75 -1.61
N ASP A 72 -1.82 20.24 -0.61
CA ASP A 72 -2.24 21.33 0.29
C ASP A 72 -3.63 21.10 0.91
N THR A 73 -3.92 19.85 1.27
CA THR A 73 -5.18 19.45 1.90
C THR A 73 -4.95 18.86 3.28
N PHE A 74 -5.99 18.89 4.11
CA PHE A 74 -5.94 18.46 5.50
C PHE A 74 -7.09 17.49 5.81
N ASP A 75 -6.85 16.61 6.77
CA ASP A 75 -7.86 15.70 7.31
C ASP A 75 -7.67 15.54 8.83
N GLU A 76 -8.78 15.41 9.55
CA GLU A 76 -8.79 15.27 11.01
C GLU A 76 -9.89 14.32 11.47
N PHE A 77 -9.56 13.47 12.43
CA PHE A 77 -10.52 12.58 13.07
C PHE A 77 -10.07 12.20 14.49
N ASP A 78 -11.03 11.91 15.35
CA ASP A 78 -10.78 11.35 16.68
C ASP A 78 -10.73 9.82 16.59
N LEU A 79 -9.70 9.19 17.17
CA LEU A 79 -9.63 7.72 17.23
C LEU A 79 -10.52 7.11 18.33
N ALA A 80 -11.23 7.94 19.11
CA ALA A 80 -12.23 7.50 20.09
C ALA A 80 -13.60 7.26 19.41
N ASP A 81 -13.83 7.92 18.28
CA ASP A 81 -15.05 7.78 17.49
C ASP A 81 -14.87 6.74 16.37
N PRO A 82 -15.98 6.21 15.82
CA PRO A 82 -15.92 5.37 14.63
C PRO A 82 -15.23 6.07 13.46
N ILE A 83 -14.14 5.47 12.96
CA ILE A 83 -13.44 5.99 11.78
C ILE A 83 -14.27 5.69 10.52
N VAL A 84 -14.78 6.75 9.91
CA VAL A 84 -15.60 6.75 8.69
C VAL A 84 -14.86 7.42 7.51
N PRO A 85 -15.20 7.05 6.26
CA PRO A 85 -14.63 7.71 5.08
C PRO A 85 -14.93 9.20 5.05
N ASN A 86 -13.96 10.01 4.64
CA ASN A 86 -14.17 11.42 4.31
C ASN A 86 -14.37 11.57 2.79
N PRO A 87 -15.53 12.04 2.32
CA PRO A 87 -15.85 12.11 0.90
C PRO A 87 -15.12 13.23 0.15
N ASP A 88 -14.58 14.24 0.85
CA ASP A 88 -13.99 15.43 0.22
C ASP A 88 -12.70 15.10 -0.52
N HIS A 89 -11.94 14.12 -0.01
CA HIS A 89 -10.61 13.81 -0.50
C HIS A 89 -10.34 12.30 -0.48
N LYS A 90 -10.19 11.69 -1.66
CA LYS A 90 -9.95 10.23 -1.81
C LYS A 90 -8.75 9.71 -1.01
N TRP A 91 -7.67 10.50 -0.89
CA TRP A 91 -6.45 10.07 -0.22
C TRP A 91 -6.65 9.77 1.27
N THR A 92 -7.62 10.44 1.90
CA THR A 92 -7.95 10.26 3.32
C THR A 92 -8.46 8.84 3.59
N GLY A 93 -9.08 8.19 2.60
CA GLY A 93 -9.54 6.82 2.69
C GLY A 93 -8.42 5.84 3.00
N TYR A 94 -7.25 6.01 2.36
CA TYR A 94 -6.08 5.17 2.62
C TYR A 94 -5.58 5.34 4.06
N VAL A 95 -5.46 6.59 4.52
CA VAL A 95 -4.95 6.89 5.87
C VAL A 95 -5.92 6.42 6.96
N ARG A 96 -7.19 6.80 6.85
CA ARG A 96 -8.25 6.41 7.80
C ARG A 96 -8.45 4.89 7.82
N GLY A 97 -8.43 4.25 6.65
CA GLY A 97 -8.55 2.80 6.52
C GLY A 97 -7.41 2.07 7.26
N VAL A 98 -6.16 2.48 7.03
CA VAL A 98 -5.01 1.88 7.73
C VAL A 98 -5.13 2.07 9.23
N VAL A 99 -5.44 3.28 9.69
CA VAL A 99 -5.59 3.56 11.13
C VAL A 99 -6.71 2.72 11.76
N LYS A 100 -7.85 2.59 11.07
CA LYS A 100 -8.98 1.75 11.50
C LYS A 100 -8.58 0.28 11.64
N PHE A 101 -7.91 -0.28 10.63
CA PHE A 101 -7.52 -1.70 10.66
C PHE A 101 -6.37 -1.97 11.65
N ILE A 102 -5.52 -0.98 11.92
CA ILE A 102 -4.59 -1.03 13.07
C ILE A 102 -5.37 -1.10 14.38
N GLN A 103 -6.40 -0.27 14.61
CA GLN A 103 -7.19 -0.34 15.84
C GLN A 103 -7.89 -1.68 16.02
N MET A 104 -8.32 -2.32 14.93
CA MET A 104 -8.92 -3.66 14.98
C MET A 104 -7.91 -4.73 15.41
N GLN A 105 -6.67 -4.67 14.92
CA GLN A 105 -5.63 -5.64 15.29
C GLN A 105 -4.93 -5.31 16.61
N CYS A 106 -4.85 -4.04 16.97
CA CYS A 106 -4.25 -3.50 18.19
C CYS A 106 -5.29 -2.63 18.92
N PRO A 107 -6.23 -3.23 19.67
CA PRO A 107 -7.30 -2.49 20.35
C PRO A 107 -6.80 -1.47 21.38
N GLU A 108 -5.54 -1.56 21.83
CA GLU A 108 -4.92 -0.59 22.74
C GLU A 108 -4.33 0.64 22.01
N PHE A 109 -4.33 0.65 20.67
CA PHE A 109 -3.81 1.78 19.91
C PHE A 109 -4.68 3.03 20.13
N ARG A 110 -4.13 3.97 20.92
CA ARG A 110 -4.75 5.26 21.25
C ARG A 110 -3.81 6.44 21.02
N GLN A 111 -2.59 6.22 20.54
CA GLN A 111 -1.64 7.32 20.32
C GLN A 111 -2.14 8.26 19.22
N ARG A 112 -2.31 9.54 19.57
CA ARG A 112 -2.69 10.63 18.66
C ARG A 112 -1.47 11.29 18.06
N ALA A 113 -1.62 11.91 16.89
CA ALA A 113 -0.51 12.45 16.13
C ALA A 113 -0.90 13.62 15.23
N ASP A 114 0.05 14.54 15.07
CA ASP A 114 0.15 15.37 13.87
C ASP A 114 1.04 14.63 12.87
N LEU A 115 0.64 14.59 11.60
CA LEU A 115 1.48 14.06 10.53
C LEU A 115 1.43 14.94 9.28
N VAL A 116 2.58 15.07 8.64
CA VAL A 116 2.73 15.57 7.28
C VAL A 116 3.11 14.42 6.37
N ILE A 117 2.36 14.27 5.29
CA ILE A 117 2.61 13.34 4.19
C ILE A 117 3.21 14.12 3.03
N SER A 118 4.28 13.59 2.43
CA SER A 118 4.72 13.99 1.10
C SER A 118 5.16 12.78 0.29
N GLY A 119 4.91 12.76 -1.01
CA GLY A 119 5.31 11.69 -1.92
C GLY A 119 5.69 12.21 -3.29
N ASN A 120 6.56 11.48 -3.97
CA ASN A 120 6.98 11.79 -5.34
C ASN A 120 6.54 10.73 -6.36
N VAL A 121 5.85 9.65 -5.92
CA VAL A 121 5.32 8.63 -6.83
C VAL A 121 4.30 9.27 -7.77
N PRO A 122 4.48 9.19 -9.10
CA PRO A 122 3.53 9.74 -10.04
C PRO A 122 2.14 9.12 -9.85
N LEU A 123 1.15 9.97 -9.54
CA LEU A 123 -0.23 9.54 -9.36
C LEU A 123 -0.76 8.89 -10.64
N SER A 124 -1.49 7.78 -10.48
CA SER A 124 -2.12 7.04 -11.58
C SER A 124 -1.14 6.50 -12.65
N ALA A 125 0.15 6.34 -12.32
CA ALA A 125 1.15 5.78 -13.23
C ALA A 125 1.35 4.26 -13.11
N GLY A 126 0.52 3.57 -12.30
CA GLY A 126 0.68 2.14 -12.04
C GLY A 126 1.88 1.78 -11.15
N LEU A 127 2.44 2.76 -10.43
CA LEU A 127 3.63 2.61 -9.56
C LEU A 127 3.28 2.52 -8.07
N SER A 128 2.01 2.24 -7.74
CA SER A 128 1.51 1.96 -6.39
C SER A 128 1.69 3.09 -5.38
N SER A 129 1.26 4.30 -5.75
CA SER A 129 1.24 5.45 -4.83
C SER A 129 0.32 5.22 -3.62
N SER A 130 -0.79 4.48 -3.76
CA SER A 130 -1.69 4.13 -2.65
C SER A 130 -1.00 3.20 -1.65
N ALA A 131 -0.44 2.08 -2.10
CA ALA A 131 0.28 1.15 -1.24
C ALA A 131 1.51 1.79 -0.54
N SER A 132 2.24 2.66 -1.24
CA SER A 132 3.32 3.45 -0.63
C SER A 132 2.80 4.32 0.53
N LEU A 133 1.66 5.01 0.35
CA LEU A 133 1.03 5.79 1.40
C LEU A 133 0.54 4.92 2.56
N GLU A 134 -0.16 3.81 2.26
CA GLU A 134 -0.70 2.90 3.27
C GLU A 134 0.39 2.32 4.16
N VAL A 135 1.47 1.81 3.56
CA VAL A 135 2.61 1.24 4.29
C VAL A 135 3.34 2.33 5.08
N ALA A 136 3.52 3.53 4.53
CA ALA A 136 4.15 4.62 5.27
C ALA A 136 3.33 5.02 6.52
N VAL A 137 2.02 5.16 6.40
CA VAL A 137 1.12 5.43 7.54
C VAL A 137 1.15 4.28 8.55
N GLY A 138 1.11 3.03 8.07
CA GLY A 138 1.15 1.86 8.94
C GLY A 138 2.45 1.77 9.74
N LYS A 139 3.61 1.93 9.08
CA LYS A 139 4.93 1.97 9.73
C LYS A 139 5.04 3.15 10.70
N PHE A 140 4.48 4.31 10.36
CA PHE A 140 4.44 5.45 11.27
C PHE A 140 3.69 5.09 12.56
N CYS A 141 2.45 4.59 12.45
CA CYS A 141 1.63 4.22 13.62
C CYS A 141 2.27 3.11 14.45
N GLN A 142 2.84 2.09 13.79
CA GLN A 142 3.59 1.00 14.41
C GLN A 142 4.73 1.52 15.28
N GLN A 143 5.60 2.37 14.72
CA GLN A 143 6.77 2.87 15.44
C GLN A 143 6.41 3.93 16.49
N LEU A 144 5.45 4.81 16.20
CA LEU A 144 5.01 5.85 17.12
C LEU A 144 4.43 5.27 18.43
N ALA A 145 3.66 4.19 18.33
CA ALA A 145 3.00 3.53 19.45
C ALA A 145 3.66 2.22 19.89
N LEU A 146 4.81 1.86 19.32
CA LEU A 146 5.54 0.62 19.60
C LEU A 146 4.65 -0.64 19.47
N LEU A 147 3.83 -0.68 18.42
CA LEU A 147 2.89 -1.77 18.20
C LEU A 147 3.64 -3.06 17.80
N PRO A 148 3.22 -4.24 18.30
CA PRO A 148 3.84 -5.53 17.99
C PRO A 148 3.40 -6.06 16.62
N LEU A 149 3.42 -5.21 15.59
CA LEU A 149 3.09 -5.56 14.21
C LEU A 149 4.38 -5.79 13.42
N THR A 150 4.39 -6.80 12.57
CA THR A 150 5.45 -7.06 11.59
C THR A 150 5.21 -6.24 10.32
N ASP A 151 6.23 -6.06 9.48
CA ASP A 151 6.09 -5.38 8.19
C ASP A 151 5.09 -6.10 7.26
N THR A 152 5.03 -7.43 7.29
CA THR A 152 4.01 -8.21 6.59
C THR A 152 2.60 -7.89 7.08
N GLN A 153 2.40 -7.78 8.40
CA GLN A 153 1.09 -7.37 8.95
C GLN A 153 0.73 -5.94 8.53
N ILE A 154 1.68 -5.01 8.52
CA ILE A 154 1.46 -3.66 8.00
C ILE A 154 1.04 -3.68 6.53
N ALA A 155 1.68 -4.51 5.70
CA ALA A 155 1.28 -4.68 4.31
C ALA A 155 -0.16 -5.19 4.16
N LEU A 156 -0.55 -6.22 4.94
CA LEU A 156 -1.90 -6.77 4.90
C LEU A 156 -2.96 -5.81 5.45
N ILE A 157 -2.62 -4.99 6.45
CA ILE A 157 -3.48 -3.90 6.92
C ILE A 157 -3.70 -2.87 5.82
N GLY A 158 -2.65 -2.50 5.08
CA GLY A 158 -2.75 -1.62 3.90
C GLY A 158 -3.69 -2.20 2.85
N GLN A 159 -3.48 -3.47 2.49
CA GLN A 159 -4.36 -4.18 1.55
C GLN A 159 -5.81 -4.19 2.04
N GLN A 160 -6.03 -4.47 3.33
CA GLN A 160 -7.36 -4.48 3.91
C GLN A 160 -8.01 -3.08 3.87
N ALA A 161 -7.24 -2.02 4.11
CA ALA A 161 -7.69 -0.63 3.94
C ALA A 161 -8.12 -0.35 2.49
N GLU A 162 -7.31 -0.73 1.51
CA GLU A 162 -7.61 -0.52 0.09
C GLU A 162 -8.87 -1.30 -0.34
N ASN A 163 -9.01 -2.55 0.09
CA ASN A 163 -10.13 -3.42 -0.26
C ASN A 163 -11.44 -3.03 0.44
N GLN A 164 -11.41 -2.87 1.78
CA GLN A 164 -12.63 -2.77 2.60
C GLN A 164 -13.02 -1.33 2.97
N PHE A 165 -12.08 -0.37 2.87
CA PHE A 165 -12.35 1.03 3.20
C PHE A 165 -12.41 1.91 1.95
N VAL A 166 -11.50 1.71 0.99
CA VAL A 166 -11.47 2.47 -0.27
C VAL A 166 -12.29 1.82 -1.37
N GLY A 167 -12.33 0.48 -1.42
CA GLY A 167 -13.17 -0.28 -2.36
C GLY A 167 -12.45 -0.81 -3.61
N ALA A 168 -11.11 -0.84 -3.60
CA ALA A 168 -10.31 -1.44 -4.66
C ALA A 168 -9.82 -2.82 -4.23
N ASN A 169 -10.31 -3.90 -4.86
CA ASN A 169 -10.04 -5.29 -4.45
C ASN A 169 -8.68 -5.81 -4.96
N CYS A 170 -7.59 -5.08 -4.67
CA CYS A 170 -6.22 -5.46 -5.05
C CYS A 170 -5.76 -6.79 -4.39
N GLY A 171 -4.72 -7.41 -4.95
CA GLY A 171 -3.98 -8.46 -4.25
C GLY A 171 -3.00 -7.85 -3.25
N ASN A 172 -2.05 -8.66 -2.76
CA ASN A 172 -1.13 -8.26 -1.68
C ASN A 172 0.25 -7.78 -2.18
N MET A 173 0.51 -7.85 -3.49
CA MET A 173 1.83 -7.58 -4.07
C MET A 173 2.35 -6.19 -3.70
N ASP A 174 1.53 -5.15 -3.94
CA ASP A 174 1.95 -3.75 -3.85
C ASP A 174 2.37 -3.36 -2.44
N GLN A 175 1.57 -3.74 -1.45
CA GLN A 175 1.84 -3.48 -0.06
C GLN A 175 3.02 -4.33 0.45
N LEU A 176 3.13 -5.60 0.03
CA LEU A 176 4.24 -6.47 0.44
C LEU A 176 5.58 -5.95 -0.06
N ILE A 177 5.71 -5.58 -1.33
CA ILE A 177 6.98 -5.03 -1.86
C ILE A 177 7.31 -3.66 -1.26
N SER A 178 6.30 -2.82 -1.01
CA SER A 178 6.48 -1.54 -0.34
C SER A 178 7.00 -1.72 1.11
N ALA A 179 6.49 -2.73 1.82
CA ALA A 179 6.88 -2.99 3.20
C ALA A 179 8.23 -3.72 3.32
N LEU A 180 8.49 -4.70 2.46
CA LEU A 180 9.59 -5.69 2.60
C LEU A 180 10.72 -5.51 1.58
N GLY A 181 10.59 -4.58 0.63
CA GLY A 181 11.58 -4.34 -0.40
C GLY A 181 12.97 -4.06 0.16
N GLN A 182 13.99 -4.62 -0.49
CA GLN A 182 15.39 -4.43 -0.11
C GLN A 182 16.12 -3.71 -1.24
N LYS A 183 17.08 -2.87 -0.86
CA LYS A 183 17.93 -2.16 -1.82
C LYS A 183 18.62 -3.17 -2.73
N ASP A 184 18.64 -2.90 -4.03
CA ASP A 184 19.29 -3.72 -5.07
C ASP A 184 18.78 -5.16 -5.17
N HIS A 185 17.52 -5.43 -4.79
CA HIS A 185 16.88 -6.74 -4.90
C HIS A 185 15.49 -6.66 -5.56
N LEU A 186 15.19 -7.69 -6.37
CA LEU A 186 13.82 -8.10 -6.65
C LEU A 186 13.30 -8.91 -5.45
N LEU A 187 11.99 -8.99 -5.29
CA LEU A 187 11.37 -9.81 -4.25
C LEU A 187 10.43 -10.81 -4.90
N MET A 188 10.80 -12.09 -4.88
CA MET A 188 9.84 -13.14 -5.22
C MET A 188 8.87 -13.30 -4.05
N ILE A 189 7.57 -13.26 -4.32
CA ILE A 189 6.52 -13.37 -3.31
C ILE A 189 5.60 -14.51 -3.72
N ASP A 190 5.39 -15.45 -2.80
CA ASP A 190 4.28 -16.38 -2.85
C ASP A 190 3.06 -15.70 -2.23
N CYS A 191 2.07 -15.33 -3.04
CA CYS A 191 0.93 -14.53 -2.57
C CYS A 191 -0.05 -15.31 -1.69
N ARG A 192 0.08 -16.65 -1.62
CA ARG A 192 -0.72 -17.51 -0.73
C ARG A 192 -0.08 -17.68 0.63
N THR A 193 1.20 -18.07 0.66
CA THR A 193 1.92 -18.37 1.90
C THR A 193 2.52 -17.11 2.53
N LEU A 194 2.63 -16.04 1.74
CA LEU A 194 3.31 -14.78 2.08
C LEU A 194 4.82 -14.95 2.28
N GLU A 195 5.38 -16.10 1.90
CA GLU A 195 6.82 -16.31 1.89
C GLU A 195 7.46 -15.39 0.85
N THR A 196 8.60 -14.81 1.22
CA THR A 196 9.34 -13.89 0.36
C THR A 196 10.78 -14.33 0.23
N GLN A 197 11.32 -14.20 -0.98
CA GLN A 197 12.70 -14.52 -1.30
C GLN A 197 13.35 -13.34 -2.02
N PRO A 198 14.21 -12.56 -1.33
CA PRO A 198 14.95 -11.48 -1.98
C PRO A 198 15.95 -12.06 -2.98
N THR A 199 15.99 -11.49 -4.19
CA THR A 199 16.87 -11.90 -5.29
C THR A 199 17.67 -10.70 -5.78
N PRO A 200 19.01 -10.69 -5.66
CA PRO A 200 19.83 -9.54 -6.07
C PRO A 200 19.62 -9.16 -7.54
N VAL A 201 19.56 -7.86 -7.83
CA VAL A 201 19.59 -7.35 -9.20
C VAL A 201 21.03 -7.45 -9.72
N PRO A 202 21.28 -8.04 -10.90
CA PRO A 202 22.64 -8.15 -11.43
C PRO A 202 23.27 -6.77 -11.75
N ASP A 203 24.57 -6.58 -11.45
CA ASP A 203 25.30 -5.30 -11.55
C ASP A 203 25.24 -4.57 -12.91
N LYS A 204 24.92 -5.29 -13.99
CA LYS A 204 24.87 -4.76 -15.37
C LYS A 204 23.46 -4.67 -15.93
N VAL A 205 22.45 -4.80 -15.07
CA VAL A 205 21.03 -4.74 -15.42
C VAL A 205 20.45 -3.47 -14.82
N ALA A 206 19.64 -2.77 -15.62
CA ALA A 206 18.83 -1.66 -15.15
C ALA A 206 17.36 -1.94 -15.49
N VAL A 207 16.47 -1.58 -14.57
CA VAL A 207 15.02 -1.60 -14.80
C VAL A 207 14.61 -0.22 -15.32
N MET A 208 14.12 -0.17 -16.56
CA MET A 208 13.65 1.08 -17.17
C MET A 208 12.12 1.12 -17.16
N ILE A 209 11.56 2.14 -16.50
CA ILE A 209 10.12 2.36 -16.41
C ILE A 209 9.71 3.39 -17.45
N ILE A 210 8.84 3.00 -18.39
CA ILE A 210 8.33 3.87 -19.45
C ILE A 210 6.86 4.18 -19.18
N ASN A 211 6.56 5.41 -18.77
CA ASN A 211 5.19 5.87 -18.58
C ASN A 211 4.57 6.28 -19.93
N SER A 212 3.48 5.61 -20.32
CA SER A 212 2.76 5.89 -21.58
C SER A 212 2.14 7.29 -21.64
N LYS A 213 1.98 7.95 -20.48
CA LYS A 213 1.29 9.24 -20.29
C LYS A 213 -0.19 9.23 -20.68
N VAL A 214 -0.77 8.06 -20.94
CA VAL A 214 -2.21 7.92 -21.15
C VAL A 214 -2.92 7.98 -19.80
N LYS A 215 -3.87 8.91 -19.66
CA LYS A 215 -4.70 9.02 -18.46
C LYS A 215 -5.89 8.07 -18.62
N HIS A 216 -5.98 7.06 -17.76
CA HIS A 216 -7.16 6.21 -17.65
C HIS A 216 -8.01 6.68 -16.46
N ASP A 217 -9.27 7.02 -16.71
CA ASP A 217 -10.21 7.52 -15.68
C ASP A 217 -10.79 6.40 -14.79
N LEU A 218 -10.48 5.13 -15.06
CA LEU A 218 -11.17 3.97 -14.47
C LEU A 218 -10.19 2.85 -14.16
N VAL A 219 -9.61 2.83 -12.95
CA VAL A 219 -8.72 1.73 -12.53
C VAL A 219 -9.42 0.72 -11.62
N ALA A 220 -10.37 1.15 -10.77
CA ALA A 220 -11.04 0.22 -9.85
C ALA A 220 -12.04 -0.72 -10.55
N GLY A 221 -12.79 -0.22 -11.55
CA GLY A 221 -13.89 -0.97 -12.18
C GLY A 221 -13.43 -2.19 -12.99
N GLU A 222 -12.51 -1.98 -13.93
CA GLU A 222 -11.99 -3.08 -14.76
C GLU A 222 -11.14 -4.08 -13.95
N TYR A 223 -10.38 -3.58 -12.97
CA TYR A 223 -9.61 -4.45 -12.08
C TYR A 223 -10.54 -5.38 -11.27
N ASN A 224 -11.57 -4.83 -10.64
CA ASN A 224 -12.56 -5.63 -9.90
C ASN A 224 -13.28 -6.63 -10.81
N THR A 225 -13.53 -6.26 -12.07
CA THR A 225 -14.12 -7.15 -13.07
C THR A 225 -13.20 -8.32 -13.39
N ARG A 226 -11.89 -8.09 -13.60
CA ARG A 226 -10.90 -9.16 -13.85
C ARG A 226 -10.79 -10.12 -12.67
N ARG A 227 -10.78 -9.59 -11.44
CA ARG A 227 -10.80 -10.41 -10.23
C ARG A 227 -12.03 -11.31 -10.18
N GLN A 228 -13.22 -10.73 -10.37
CA GLN A 228 -14.47 -11.50 -10.38
C GLN A 228 -14.48 -12.59 -11.46
N GLN A 229 -13.95 -12.31 -12.65
CA GLN A 229 -13.82 -13.30 -13.72
C GLN A 229 -12.89 -14.46 -13.33
N CYS A 230 -11.80 -14.18 -12.62
CA CYS A 230 -10.90 -15.23 -12.11
C CYS A 230 -11.57 -16.05 -10.99
N GLU A 231 -12.31 -15.41 -10.10
CA GLU A 231 -13.07 -16.08 -9.02
C GLU A 231 -14.16 -17.00 -9.62
N GLN A 232 -14.84 -16.58 -10.69
CA GLN A 232 -15.78 -17.41 -11.44
C GLN A 232 -15.10 -18.61 -12.09
N ALA A 233 -13.94 -18.42 -12.72
CA ALA A 233 -13.16 -19.51 -13.30
C ALA A 233 -12.68 -20.50 -12.21
N ALA A 234 -12.19 -20.01 -11.07
CA ALA A 234 -11.81 -20.85 -9.94
C ALA A 234 -12.99 -21.68 -9.43
N ALA A 235 -14.18 -21.07 -9.30
CA ALA A 235 -15.41 -21.77 -8.94
C ALA A 235 -15.79 -22.86 -9.96
N PHE A 236 -15.65 -22.59 -11.27
CA PHE A 236 -15.89 -23.57 -12.34
C PHE A 236 -14.95 -24.79 -12.26
N PHE A 237 -13.69 -24.57 -11.86
CA PHE A 237 -12.72 -25.65 -11.61
C PHE A 237 -12.86 -26.30 -10.21
N GLY A 238 -13.74 -25.77 -9.35
CA GLY A 238 -13.95 -26.29 -8.00
C GLY A 238 -12.76 -26.03 -7.05
N VAL A 239 -11.97 -25.00 -7.31
CA VAL A 239 -10.79 -24.64 -6.51
C VAL A 239 -10.95 -23.27 -5.84
N LYS A 240 -10.14 -23.01 -4.81
CA LYS A 240 -10.16 -21.71 -4.10
C LYS A 240 -9.60 -20.58 -4.95
N ALA A 241 -8.52 -20.85 -5.69
CA ALA A 241 -7.85 -19.88 -6.53
C ALA A 241 -7.24 -20.56 -7.75
N LEU A 242 -7.02 -19.81 -8.83
CA LEU A 242 -6.50 -20.35 -10.10
C LEU A 242 -5.10 -20.94 -9.98
N ARG A 243 -4.34 -20.62 -8.91
CA ARG A 243 -3.09 -21.32 -8.59
C ARG A 243 -3.23 -22.85 -8.50
N ASP A 244 -4.39 -23.35 -8.11
CA ASP A 244 -4.61 -24.80 -7.96
C ASP A 244 -5.01 -25.48 -9.29
N VAL A 245 -5.11 -24.73 -10.38
CA VAL A 245 -5.40 -25.25 -11.72
C VAL A 245 -4.10 -25.43 -12.48
N SER A 246 -3.70 -26.69 -12.70
CA SER A 246 -2.58 -26.99 -13.60
C SER A 246 -2.92 -26.64 -15.06
N LEU A 247 -1.90 -26.36 -15.87
CA LEU A 247 -2.09 -26.11 -17.30
C LEU A 247 -2.76 -27.29 -18.02
N GLU A 248 -2.58 -28.53 -17.55
CA GLU A 248 -3.24 -29.70 -18.11
C GLU A 248 -4.74 -29.69 -17.81
N GLN A 249 -5.14 -29.39 -16.57
CA GLN A 249 -6.55 -29.26 -16.19
C GLN A 249 -7.23 -28.13 -16.95
N PHE A 250 -6.55 -26.99 -17.09
CA PHE A 250 -7.05 -25.85 -17.85
C PHE A 250 -7.29 -26.23 -19.31
N LYS A 251 -6.28 -26.79 -20.01
CA LYS A 251 -6.38 -27.16 -21.43
C LYS A 251 -7.46 -28.19 -21.73
N LYS A 252 -7.77 -29.08 -20.78
CA LYS A 252 -8.86 -30.06 -20.95
C LYS A 252 -10.24 -29.41 -21.06
N ARG A 253 -10.42 -28.19 -20.54
CA ARG A 253 -11.72 -27.51 -20.42
C ARG A 253 -11.69 -26.07 -20.93
N GLU A 254 -10.68 -25.68 -21.70
CA GLU A 254 -10.50 -24.28 -22.13
C GLU A 254 -11.58 -23.75 -23.09
N GLN A 255 -12.37 -24.66 -23.68
CA GLN A 255 -13.46 -24.34 -24.61
C GLN A 255 -14.84 -24.28 -23.92
N GLU A 256 -14.92 -24.65 -22.63
CA GLU A 256 -16.12 -24.55 -21.78
C GLU A 256 -16.21 -23.17 -21.13
#